data_AF-A0A7C9TA24-F1
#
_entry.id   AF-A0A7C9TA24-F1
#
_cell.length_a   1.000
_cell.length_b   1.000
_cell.length_c   1.000
_cell.angle_alpha   90.00
_cell.angle_beta   90.00
_cell.angle_gamma   90.00
#
_symmetry.space_group_name_H-M   'P 1'
#
loop_
_entity.id
_entity.type
_entity.pdbx_description
1 polymer ?
#
loop_
_entity_poly.entity_id
_entity_poly.type
_entity_poly.pdbx_seq_one_letter_code
_entity_poly.pdbx_strand_id
1 'polypeptide(L)'
;MKSTLGQTLQQHKRLIAVVLFLVLLFALFDLSGARAHFSLGFLQQVIREHQTSGLLIFVLAFALGNLIQIPGWVFLAAAVLTLGELSGGMATFIAASISCIVTFFTIRLVGGNALRQLDSTLAANLLSRLDAHPISSIMLLRILFQTLPALNYTLAMSGVRFRPYLIGTLLGLPLPIAVYCVFFDSLAKALKIV
;
A
#
# COMPACT_ATOMS: atom_id res chain seq x y z
N MET A 1 7.84 -9.45 -38.48
CA MET A 1 8.62 -8.33 -37.90
C MET A 1 7.79 -7.08 -37.52
N LYS A 2 6.53 -6.91 -38.00
CA LYS A 2 5.64 -5.79 -37.57
C LYS A 2 4.89 -6.03 -36.24
N SER A 3 4.84 -7.27 -35.72
CA SER A 3 4.11 -7.61 -34.49
C SER A 3 4.83 -7.21 -33.20
N THR A 4 6.16 -7.19 -33.20
CA THR A 4 6.98 -6.88 -32.01
C THR A 4 6.97 -5.39 -31.64
N LEU A 5 6.89 -4.51 -32.66
CA LEU A 5 6.85 -3.05 -32.50
C LEU A 5 5.52 -2.55 -31.91
N GLY A 6 4.41 -3.17 -32.29
CA GLY A 6 3.08 -2.85 -31.75
C GLY A 6 2.94 -3.24 -30.26
N GLN A 7 3.54 -4.36 -29.86
CA GLN A 7 3.55 -4.81 -28.47
C GLN A 7 4.41 -3.90 -27.59
N THR A 8 5.62 -3.53 -28.02
CA THR A 8 6.50 -2.63 -27.26
C THR A 8 5.91 -1.24 -27.05
N LEU A 9 5.20 -0.69 -28.05
CA LEU A 9 4.47 0.57 -27.88
C LEU A 9 3.31 0.46 -26.87
N GLN A 10 2.58 -0.66 -26.85
CA GLN A 10 1.48 -0.87 -25.91
C GLN A 10 1.96 -1.12 -24.48
N GLN A 11 3.14 -1.75 -24.32
CA GLN A 11 3.84 -1.97 -23.05
C GLN A 11 4.23 -0.64 -22.39
N HIS A 12 4.93 0.21 -23.14
CA HIS A 12 5.33 1.53 -22.66
C HIS A 12 4.10 2.39 -22.35
N LYS A 13 3.04 2.33 -23.17
CA LYS A 13 1.79 3.04 -22.90
C LYS A 13 1.14 2.66 -21.57
N ARG A 14 1.16 1.40 -21.15
CA ARG A 14 0.59 0.98 -19.85
C ARG A 14 1.45 1.42 -18.66
N LEU A 15 2.77 1.30 -18.77
CA LEU A 15 3.68 1.82 -17.76
C LEU A 15 3.57 3.34 -17.64
N ILE A 16 3.58 4.04 -18.78
CA ILE A 16 3.36 5.48 -18.87
C ILE A 16 1.98 5.84 -18.33
N ALA A 17 0.93 5.06 -18.58
CA ALA A 17 -0.40 5.32 -18.03
C ALA A 17 -0.43 5.17 -16.50
N VAL A 18 0.25 4.16 -15.92
CA VAL A 18 0.37 4.03 -14.45
C VAL A 18 1.19 5.17 -13.87
N VAL A 19 2.30 5.53 -14.51
CA VAL A 19 3.15 6.66 -14.08
C VAL A 19 2.38 7.97 -14.20
N LEU A 20 1.65 8.21 -15.29
CA LEU A 20 0.81 9.40 -15.47
C LEU A 20 -0.35 9.41 -14.49
N PHE A 21 -1.00 8.28 -14.23
CA PHE A 21 -2.05 8.17 -13.22
C PHE A 21 -1.50 8.51 -11.83
N LEU A 22 -0.33 7.99 -11.48
CA LEU A 22 0.38 8.30 -10.25
C LEU A 22 0.77 9.78 -10.15
N VAL A 23 1.36 10.33 -11.20
CA VAL A 23 1.77 11.74 -11.28
C VAL A 23 0.54 12.65 -11.21
N LEU A 24 -0.55 12.29 -11.87
CA LEU A 24 -1.81 13.04 -11.84
C LEU A 24 -2.44 12.99 -10.44
N LEU A 25 -2.52 11.80 -9.83
CA LEU A 25 -2.99 11.65 -8.44
C LEU A 25 -2.14 12.48 -7.48
N PHE A 26 -0.82 12.39 -7.62
CA PHE A 26 0.12 13.14 -6.79
C PHE A 26 -0.04 14.65 -7.00
N ALA A 27 -0.11 15.11 -8.26
CA ALA A 27 -0.30 16.53 -8.59
C ALA A 27 -1.65 17.05 -8.09
N LEU A 28 -2.75 16.33 -8.28
CA LEU A 28 -4.06 16.68 -7.74
C LEU A 28 -4.03 16.78 -6.20
N PHE A 29 -3.26 15.91 -5.55
CA PHE A 29 -3.14 15.90 -4.10
C PHE A 29 -2.26 17.04 -3.55
N ASP A 30 -1.17 17.37 -4.25
CA ASP A 30 -0.30 18.50 -3.90
C ASP A 30 -1.02 19.84 -4.17
N LEU A 31 -1.72 19.95 -5.32
CA LEU A 31 -2.49 21.15 -5.70
C LEU A 31 -3.74 21.37 -4.85
N SER A 32 -4.36 20.31 -4.33
CA SER A 32 -5.52 20.44 -3.41
C SER A 32 -5.11 20.92 -2.01
N GLY A 33 -3.81 21.08 -1.72
CA GLY A 33 -3.32 21.40 -0.38
C GLY A 33 -3.54 20.28 0.64
N ALA A 34 -4.11 19.14 0.21
CA ALA A 34 -4.42 18.00 1.06
C ALA A 34 -3.16 17.44 1.73
N ARG A 35 -1.98 17.60 1.13
CA ARG A 35 -0.69 17.22 1.72
C ARG A 35 -0.37 17.99 3.01
N ALA A 36 -0.77 19.25 3.12
CA ALA A 36 -0.62 20.03 4.36
C ALA A 36 -1.64 19.61 5.43
N HIS A 37 -2.81 19.14 5.01
CA HIS A 37 -3.87 18.67 5.90
C HIS A 37 -3.77 17.19 6.27
N PHE A 38 -3.06 16.35 5.50
CA PHE A 38 -2.75 14.95 5.82
C PHE A 38 -1.64 14.83 6.87
N SER A 39 -1.84 15.50 7.99
CA SER A 39 -0.98 15.41 9.16
C SER A 39 -1.49 14.31 10.10
N LEU A 40 -0.60 13.84 10.98
CA LEU A 40 -0.97 12.91 12.04
C LEU A 40 -2.16 13.46 12.85
N GLY A 41 -2.17 14.77 13.13
CA GLY A 41 -3.25 15.44 13.87
C GLY A 41 -4.62 15.37 13.18
N PHE A 42 -4.70 15.50 11.85
CA PHE A 42 -5.95 15.33 11.12
C PHE A 42 -6.50 13.91 11.22
N LEU A 43 -5.61 12.91 11.09
CA LEU A 43 -6.01 11.50 11.26
C LEU A 43 -6.52 11.23 12.68
N GLN A 44 -5.88 11.80 13.71
CA GLN A 44 -6.35 11.70 15.09
C GLN A 44 -7.71 12.39 15.28
N GLN A 45 -7.91 13.57 14.70
CA GLN A 45 -9.16 14.32 14.79
C GLN A 45 -10.32 13.55 14.12
N VAL A 46 -10.10 13.02 12.91
CA VAL A 46 -11.08 12.20 12.19
C VAL A 46 -11.50 10.96 12.98
N ILE A 47 -10.54 10.30 13.64
CA ILE A 47 -10.81 9.14 14.48
C ILE A 47 -11.59 9.53 15.75
N ARG A 48 -11.28 10.69 16.36
CA ARG A 48 -11.95 11.18 17.58
C ARG A 48 -13.35 11.69 17.34
N GLU A 49 -13.60 12.40 16.24
CA GLU A 49 -14.89 13.05 15.99
C GLU A 49 -16.00 12.05 15.65
N HIS A 50 -15.70 10.88 15.08
CA HIS A 50 -16.71 9.95 14.57
C HIS A 50 -16.37 8.50 14.99
N GLN A 51 -16.89 8.02 16.11
CA GLN A 51 -16.50 6.71 16.68
C GLN A 51 -16.88 5.49 15.79
N THR A 52 -17.93 5.59 14.97
CA THR A 52 -18.35 4.53 14.02
C THR A 52 -17.98 4.84 12.56
N SER A 53 -18.16 6.09 12.11
CA SER A 53 -17.82 6.54 10.75
C SER A 53 -16.33 6.86 10.58
N GLY A 54 -15.60 7.15 11.65
CA GLY A 54 -14.17 7.50 11.62
C GLY A 54 -13.28 6.34 11.22
N LEU A 55 -13.67 5.09 11.52
CA LEU A 55 -12.94 3.91 11.01
C LEU A 55 -13.10 3.79 9.48
N LEU A 56 -14.29 4.05 8.94
CA LEU A 56 -14.52 4.04 7.50
C LEU A 56 -13.72 5.15 6.80
N ILE A 57 -13.73 6.37 7.36
CA ILE A 57 -12.96 7.49 6.85
C ILE A 57 -11.46 7.21 6.97
N PHE A 58 -11.00 6.60 8.06
CA PHE A 58 -9.61 6.18 8.24
C PHE A 58 -9.19 5.15 7.20
N VAL A 59 -10.03 4.15 6.91
CA VAL A 59 -9.79 3.16 5.85
C VAL A 59 -9.67 3.85 4.48
N LEU A 60 -10.57 4.79 4.18
CA LEU A 60 -10.52 5.57 2.93
C LEU A 60 -9.25 6.43 2.86
N ALA A 61 -8.91 7.13 3.93
CA ALA A 61 -7.69 7.93 4.03
C ALA A 61 -6.43 7.07 3.86
N PHE A 62 -6.40 5.88 4.47
CA PHE A 62 -5.31 4.91 4.30
C PHE A 62 -5.24 4.40 2.85
N ALA A 63 -6.37 4.12 2.21
CA ALA A 63 -6.43 3.69 0.81
C ALA A 63 -5.89 4.76 -0.13
N LEU A 64 -6.35 6.01 0.03
CA LEU A 64 -5.88 7.16 -0.74
C LEU A 64 -4.40 7.43 -0.47
N GLY A 65 -3.98 7.41 0.79
CA GLY A 65 -2.58 7.60 1.18
C GLY A 65 -1.67 6.55 0.54
N ASN A 66 -2.04 5.27 0.60
CA ASN A 66 -1.27 4.19 -0.04
C ASN A 66 -1.20 4.37 -1.57
N LEU A 67 -2.30 4.82 -2.21
CA LEU A 67 -2.29 5.17 -3.63
C LEU A 67 -1.29 6.30 -3.94
N ILE A 68 -1.22 7.33 -3.09
CA ILE A 68 -0.30 8.46 -3.25
C ILE A 68 1.11 8.15 -2.71
N GLN A 69 1.37 6.88 -2.36
CA GLN A 69 2.64 6.40 -1.81
C GLN A 69 3.03 7.01 -0.46
N ILE A 70 2.04 7.39 0.34
CA ILE A 70 2.24 7.72 1.75
C ILE A 70 2.59 6.44 2.52
N PRO A 71 3.68 6.42 3.30
CA PRO A 71 4.05 5.28 4.12
C PRO A 71 2.96 4.89 5.12
N GLY A 72 2.66 3.59 5.23
CA GLY A 72 1.63 3.07 6.13
C GLY A 72 1.89 3.32 7.63
N TRP A 73 3.14 3.53 8.04
CA TRP A 73 3.50 3.77 9.44
C TRP A 73 2.90 5.06 10.00
N VAL A 74 2.66 6.08 9.17
CA VAL A 74 2.05 7.35 9.58
C VAL A 74 0.61 7.11 10.08
N PHE A 75 -0.14 6.31 9.34
CA PHE A 75 -1.51 5.94 9.69
C PHE A 75 -1.56 5.04 10.92
N LEU A 76 -0.63 4.08 11.01
CA LEU A 76 -0.51 3.22 12.18
C LEU A 76 -0.23 4.06 13.44
N ALA A 77 0.73 4.98 13.38
CA ALA A 77 1.05 5.86 14.49
C ALA A 77 -0.18 6.68 14.91
N ALA A 78 -0.91 7.26 13.95
CA ALA A 78 -2.15 7.99 14.25
C ALA A 78 -3.19 7.10 14.94
N ALA A 79 -3.41 5.88 14.46
CA ALA A 79 -4.38 4.96 15.03
C ALA A 79 -3.99 4.50 16.45
N VAL A 80 -2.73 4.12 16.66
CA VAL A 80 -2.21 3.68 17.96
C VAL A 80 -2.23 4.81 18.99
N LEU A 81 -1.80 6.01 18.62
CA LEU A 81 -1.81 7.17 19.54
C LEU A 81 -3.22 7.66 19.87
N THR A 82 -4.24 7.33 19.06
CA THR A 82 -5.62 7.78 19.29
C THR A 82 -6.48 6.74 20.00
N LEU A 83 -6.36 5.47 19.58
CA LEU A 83 -7.21 4.36 20.01
C LEU A 83 -6.48 3.39 20.95
N GLY A 84 -5.18 3.56 21.16
CA GLY A 84 -4.32 2.64 21.90
C GLY A 84 -3.72 1.54 21.02
N GLU A 85 -2.78 0.79 21.59
CA GLU A 85 -1.98 -0.24 20.90
C GLU A 85 -2.85 -1.30 20.21
N LEU A 86 -3.79 -1.89 20.94
CA LEU A 86 -4.59 -3.02 20.46
C LEU A 86 -5.63 -2.59 19.43
N SER A 87 -6.48 -1.61 19.78
CA SER A 87 -7.54 -1.13 18.90
C SER A 87 -7.00 -0.37 17.68
N GLY A 88 -5.92 0.41 17.85
CA GLY A 88 -5.24 1.09 16.75
C GLY A 88 -4.54 0.12 15.80
N GLY A 89 -3.92 -0.94 16.33
CA GLY A 89 -3.33 -2.02 15.54
C GLY A 89 -4.39 -2.77 14.71
N MET A 90 -5.51 -3.15 15.32
CA MET A 90 -6.62 -3.82 14.63
C MET A 90 -7.25 -2.94 13.55
N ALA A 91 -7.52 -1.66 13.86
CA ALA A 91 -8.05 -0.71 12.89
C ALA A 91 -7.10 -0.54 11.69
N THR A 92 -5.80 -0.44 11.97
CA THR A 92 -4.77 -0.35 10.91
C THR A 92 -4.67 -1.62 10.09
N PHE A 93 -4.77 -2.80 10.70
CA PHE A 93 -4.75 -4.05 9.97
C PHE A 93 -5.91 -4.16 8.98
N ILE A 94 -7.13 -3.80 9.41
CA ILE A 94 -8.32 -3.77 8.55
C ILE A 94 -8.15 -2.75 7.43
N ALA A 95 -7.75 -1.53 7.77
CA ALA A 95 -7.52 -0.45 6.81
C ALA A 95 -6.44 -0.80 5.78
N ALA A 96 -5.31 -1.33 6.22
CA ALA A 96 -4.22 -1.77 5.35
C ALA A 96 -4.65 -2.89 4.42
N SER A 97 -5.43 -3.86 4.92
CA SER A 97 -5.94 -4.97 4.11
C SER A 97 -6.87 -4.48 3.00
N ILE A 98 -7.85 -3.64 3.34
CA ILE A 98 -8.79 -3.05 2.38
C ILE A 98 -8.03 -2.16 1.38
N SER A 99 -7.13 -1.32 1.87
CA SER A 99 -6.29 -0.46 1.03
C SER A 99 -5.43 -1.27 0.05
N CYS A 100 -4.85 -2.38 0.47
CA CYS A 100 -4.09 -3.28 -0.39
C CYS A 100 -4.96 -3.92 -1.47
N ILE A 101 -6.22 -4.25 -1.17
CA ILE A 101 -7.19 -4.77 -2.16
C ILE A 101 -7.53 -3.68 -3.17
N VAL A 102 -7.93 -2.49 -2.71
CA VAL A 102 -8.30 -1.35 -3.56
C VAL A 102 -7.14 -0.97 -4.49
N THR A 103 -5.94 -0.83 -3.93
CA THR A 103 -4.73 -0.50 -4.70
C THR A 103 -4.42 -1.59 -5.73
N PHE A 104 -4.51 -2.86 -5.34
CA PHE A 104 -4.26 -3.97 -6.25
C PHE A 104 -5.20 -3.94 -7.46
N PHE A 105 -6.51 -3.79 -7.25
CA PHE A 105 -7.47 -3.72 -8.35
C PHE A 105 -7.31 -2.47 -9.20
N THR A 106 -7.13 -1.31 -8.57
CA THR A 106 -6.95 -0.03 -9.29
C THR A 106 -5.74 -0.08 -10.21
N ILE A 107 -4.59 -0.50 -9.69
CA ILE A 107 -3.36 -0.61 -10.48
C ILE A 107 -3.41 -1.75 -11.48
N ARG A 108 -4.09 -2.86 -11.16
CA ARG A 108 -4.28 -3.96 -12.11
C ARG A 108 -5.17 -3.55 -13.29
N LEU A 109 -6.18 -2.70 -13.07
CA LEU A 109 -7.04 -2.18 -14.12
C LEU A 109 -6.30 -1.18 -15.03
N VAL A 110 -5.50 -0.28 -14.43
CA VAL A 110 -4.75 0.75 -15.18
C VAL A 110 -3.50 0.17 -15.86
N GLY A 111 -2.70 -0.60 -15.13
CA GLY A 111 -1.40 -1.12 -15.56
C GLY A 111 -1.43 -2.53 -16.15
N GLY A 112 -2.46 -3.33 -15.87
CA GLY A 112 -2.51 -4.73 -16.31
C GLY A 112 -1.31 -5.53 -15.81
N ASN A 113 -0.75 -6.35 -16.69
CA ASN A 113 0.45 -7.16 -16.43
C ASN A 113 1.72 -6.47 -16.96
N ALA A 114 1.81 -5.14 -16.89
CA ALA A 114 2.90 -4.38 -17.51
C ALA A 114 4.31 -4.89 -17.11
N LEU A 115 4.49 -5.31 -15.85
CA LEU A 115 5.76 -5.86 -15.36
C LEU A 115 6.17 -7.19 -16.01
N ARG A 116 5.20 -8.04 -16.40
CA ARG A 116 5.47 -9.29 -17.13
C ARG A 116 5.88 -9.08 -18.58
N GLN A 117 5.60 -7.89 -19.11
CA GLN A 117 5.89 -7.56 -20.49
C GLN A 117 7.22 -6.83 -20.65
N LEU A 118 7.97 -6.64 -19.56
CA LEU A 118 9.32 -6.09 -19.61
C LEU A 118 10.30 -7.17 -20.09
N ASP A 119 11.03 -6.88 -21.17
CA ASP A 119 12.12 -7.71 -21.71
C ASP A 119 13.39 -7.60 -20.85
N SER A 120 13.27 -7.78 -19.53
CA SER A 120 14.39 -7.78 -18.59
C SER A 120 14.55 -9.16 -17.97
N THR A 121 15.76 -9.73 -18.10
CA THR A 121 16.13 -11.01 -17.49
C THR A 121 16.03 -10.97 -15.96
N LEU A 122 16.30 -9.81 -15.34
CA LEU A 122 16.12 -9.62 -13.90
C LEU A 122 14.64 -9.65 -13.48
N ALA A 123 13.78 -8.96 -14.23
CA ALA A 123 12.34 -8.98 -13.96
C ALA A 123 11.77 -10.39 -14.16
N ALA A 124 12.14 -11.08 -15.23
CA ALA A 124 11.71 -12.45 -15.50
C ALA A 124 12.14 -13.43 -14.39
N ASN A 125 13.38 -13.33 -13.91
CA ASN A 125 13.88 -14.16 -12.82
C ASN A 125 13.21 -13.85 -11.47
N LEU A 126 12.91 -12.59 -11.20
CA LEU A 126 12.21 -12.21 -9.97
C LEU A 126 10.75 -12.68 -10.01
N LEU A 127 10.08 -12.52 -11.16
CA LEU A 127 8.71 -12.98 -11.35
C LEU A 127 8.58 -14.50 -11.34
N SER A 128 9.55 -15.24 -11.90
CA SER A 128 9.51 -16.71 -11.87
C SER A 128 9.62 -17.27 -10.44
N ARG A 129 10.44 -16.64 -9.57
CA ARG A 129 10.49 -16.96 -8.14
C ARG A 129 9.17 -16.65 -7.44
N LEU A 130 8.58 -15.50 -7.78
CA LEU A 130 7.28 -15.07 -7.26
C LEU A 130 6.15 -16.03 -7.70
N ASP A 131 6.20 -16.55 -8.93
CA ASP A 131 5.23 -17.51 -9.45
C ASP A 131 5.40 -18.91 -8.85
N ALA A 132 6.63 -19.31 -8.52
CA ALA A 132 6.91 -20.60 -7.87
C ALA A 132 6.33 -20.66 -6.44
N HIS A 133 6.49 -19.58 -5.66
CA HIS A 133 5.99 -19.51 -4.27
C HIS A 133 5.33 -18.14 -3.99
N PRO A 134 4.13 -17.88 -4.53
CA PRO A 134 3.53 -16.54 -4.50
C PRO A 134 3.18 -16.08 -3.09
N ILE A 135 2.65 -16.97 -2.25
CA ILE A 135 2.25 -16.60 -0.88
C ILE A 135 3.48 -16.25 -0.04
N SER A 136 4.48 -17.14 0.01
CA SER A 136 5.70 -16.93 0.81
C SER A 136 6.53 -15.74 0.33
N SER A 137 6.64 -15.56 -0.98
CA SER A 137 7.37 -14.40 -1.55
C SER A 137 6.69 -13.09 -1.18
N ILE A 138 5.36 -13.02 -1.30
CA ILE A 138 4.60 -11.82 -0.94
C ILE A 138 4.70 -11.56 0.56
N MET A 139 4.59 -12.59 1.40
CA MET A 139 4.74 -12.47 2.84
C MET A 139 6.13 -11.92 3.22
N LEU A 140 7.21 -12.47 2.67
CA LEU A 140 8.57 -11.99 2.93
C LEU A 140 8.79 -10.56 2.45
N LEU A 141 8.33 -10.24 1.23
CA LEU A 141 8.40 -8.88 0.70
C LEU A 141 7.61 -7.90 1.56
N ARG A 142 6.44 -8.31 2.07
CA ARG A 142 5.62 -7.51 3.00
C ARG A 142 6.31 -7.27 4.32
N ILE A 143 7.06 -8.24 4.84
CA ILE A 143 7.78 -8.10 6.10
C ILE A 143 9.00 -7.18 5.92
N LEU A 144 9.77 -7.35 4.84
CA LEU A 144 11.01 -6.59 4.61
C LEU A 144 10.79 -5.19 4.04
N PHE A 145 9.81 -5.02 3.15
CA PHE A 145 9.56 -3.79 2.39
C PHE A 145 8.16 -3.23 2.65
N GLN A 146 7.61 -3.45 3.84
CA GLN A 146 6.25 -3.01 4.19
C GLN A 146 6.02 -1.51 3.97
N THR A 147 7.07 -0.71 4.21
CA THR A 147 7.04 0.76 4.15
C THR A 147 7.18 1.31 2.74
N LEU A 148 7.30 0.45 1.72
CA LEU A 148 7.38 0.84 0.32
C LEU A 148 6.04 0.60 -0.37
N PRO A 149 5.18 1.63 -0.53
CA PRO A 149 3.97 1.54 -1.35
C PRO A 149 4.27 1.09 -2.78
N ALA A 150 5.46 1.38 -3.30
CA ALA A 150 5.94 0.86 -4.57
C ALA A 150 5.83 -0.68 -4.66
N LEU A 151 6.00 -1.40 -3.55
CA LEU A 151 5.83 -2.86 -3.53
C LEU A 151 4.40 -3.28 -3.91
N ASN A 152 3.37 -2.59 -3.39
CA ASN A 152 1.97 -2.86 -3.75
C ASN A 152 1.75 -2.78 -5.26
N TYR A 153 2.33 -1.74 -5.86
CA TYR A 153 2.21 -1.46 -7.28
C TYR A 153 2.94 -2.51 -8.10
N THR A 154 4.16 -2.88 -7.69
CA THR A 154 4.91 -3.93 -8.37
C THR A 154 4.19 -5.28 -8.29
N LEU A 155 3.59 -5.62 -7.15
CA LEU A 155 2.84 -6.87 -6.97
C LEU A 155 1.52 -6.87 -7.74
N ALA A 156 0.86 -5.72 -7.88
CA ALA A 156 -0.35 -5.59 -8.70
C ALA A 156 -0.05 -5.79 -10.19
N MET A 157 1.07 -5.23 -10.65
CA MET A 157 1.51 -5.29 -12.05
C MET A 157 2.25 -6.58 -12.41
N SER A 158 2.75 -7.36 -11.44
CA SER A 158 3.55 -8.58 -11.67
C SER A 158 2.75 -9.77 -12.22
N GLY A 159 1.44 -9.64 -12.36
CA GLY A 159 0.59 -10.70 -12.93
C GLY A 159 0.07 -11.71 -11.91
N VAL A 160 0.47 -11.63 -10.65
CA VAL A 160 0.06 -12.54 -9.58
C VAL A 160 -1.46 -12.59 -9.42
N ARG A 161 -2.00 -13.76 -9.07
CA ARG A 161 -3.42 -13.95 -8.80
C ARG A 161 -3.82 -13.26 -7.50
N PHE A 162 -5.01 -12.68 -7.44
CA PHE A 162 -5.52 -11.97 -6.26
C PHE A 162 -5.53 -12.83 -4.98
N ARG A 163 -5.88 -14.12 -5.08
CA ARG A 163 -5.96 -15.03 -3.92
C ARG A 163 -4.59 -15.19 -3.20
N PRO A 164 -3.51 -15.64 -3.87
CA PRO A 164 -2.17 -15.67 -3.27
C PRO A 164 -1.70 -14.31 -2.75
N TYR A 165 -2.00 -13.23 -3.47
CA TYR A 165 -1.66 -11.88 -3.05
C TYR A 165 -2.34 -11.49 -1.73
N LEU A 166 -3.64 -11.75 -1.62
CA LEU A 166 -4.41 -11.44 -0.42
C LEU A 166 -3.91 -12.28 0.76
N ILE A 167 -3.72 -13.59 0.59
CA ILE A 167 -3.25 -14.48 1.66
C ILE A 167 -1.85 -14.07 2.13
N GLY A 168 -0.90 -13.87 1.20
CA GLY A 168 0.46 -13.44 1.54
C GLY A 168 0.49 -12.06 2.22
N THR A 169 -0.43 -11.16 1.84
CA THR A 169 -0.57 -9.85 2.49
C THR A 169 -1.19 -9.96 3.88
N LEU A 170 -2.26 -10.73 4.04
CA LEU A 170 -2.91 -10.94 5.34
C LEU A 170 -2.01 -11.66 6.35
N LEU A 171 -1.09 -12.52 5.88
CA LEU A 171 -0.09 -13.17 6.73
C LEU A 171 1.15 -12.30 6.97
N GLY A 172 1.52 -11.46 6.00
CA GLY A 172 2.72 -10.62 6.06
C GLY A 172 2.53 -9.28 6.75
N LEU A 173 1.30 -8.73 6.81
CA LEU A 173 1.01 -7.45 7.47
C LEU A 173 0.96 -7.51 9.02
N PRO A 174 0.44 -8.55 9.68
CA PRO A 174 0.30 -8.58 11.14
C PRO A 174 1.63 -8.44 11.86
N LEU A 175 2.68 -9.11 11.35
CA LEU A 175 3.97 -9.17 12.03
C LEU A 175 4.64 -7.78 12.10
N PRO A 176 4.78 -7.03 11.00
CA PRO A 176 5.28 -5.66 11.08
C PRO A 176 4.36 -4.70 11.86
N ILE A 177 3.03 -4.84 11.73
CA ILE A 177 2.08 -4.02 12.50
C ILE A 177 2.30 -4.22 14.00
N ALA A 178 2.46 -5.45 14.45
CA ALA A 178 2.75 -5.76 15.85
C ALA A 178 4.08 -5.12 16.31
N VAL A 179 5.15 -5.23 15.51
CA VAL A 179 6.44 -4.61 15.81
C VAL A 179 6.31 -3.11 15.99
N TYR A 180 5.63 -2.43 15.06
CA TYR A 180 5.43 -1.00 15.15
C TYR A 180 4.47 -0.58 16.27
N CYS A 181 3.42 -1.35 16.56
CA CYS A 181 2.53 -1.10 17.69
C CYS A 181 3.31 -1.07 19.00
N VAL A 182 4.14 -2.08 19.25
CA VAL A 182 5.00 -2.15 20.45
C VAL A 182 6.00 -0.99 20.49
N PHE A 183 6.59 -0.64 19.34
CA PHE A 183 7.52 0.47 19.23
C PHE A 183 6.85 1.82 19.56
N PHE A 184 5.68 2.10 18.98
CA PHE A 184 4.94 3.35 19.22
C PHE A 184 4.37 3.42 20.64
N ASP A 185 3.90 2.32 21.20
CA ASP A 185 3.44 2.27 22.60
C ASP A 185 4.59 2.55 23.58
N SER A 186 5.76 1.93 23.35
CA SER A 186 6.97 2.20 24.14
C SER A 186 7.41 3.66 24.04
N LEU A 187 7.33 4.25 22.84
CA LEU A 187 7.65 5.65 22.59
C LEU A 187 6.66 6.59 23.29
N ALA A 188 5.36 6.29 23.23
CA ALA A 188 4.32 7.07 23.88
C ALA A 188 4.49 7.10 25.41
N LYS A 189 4.83 5.96 26.01
CA LYS A 189 5.17 5.84 27.44
C LYS A 189 6.44 6.60 27.80
N ALA A 190 7.49 6.50 26.98
CA ALA A 190 8.75 7.23 27.20
C ALA A 190 8.57 8.75 27.11
N LEU A 191 7.67 9.23 26.25
CA LEU A 191 7.37 10.65 26.07
C LEU A 191 6.31 11.19 27.04
N LYS A 192 5.73 10.37 27.93
CA LYS A 192 4.62 10.74 28.84
C LYS A 192 3.41 11.35 28.13
N ILE A 193 3.12 10.90 26.91
CA ILE A 193 1.98 11.38 26.11
C ILE A 193 0.69 10.59 26.49
N VAL A 194 0.84 9.48 27.21
CA VAL A 194 -0.23 8.63 27.74
C VAL A 194 0.05 8.32 29.20
#